data_AF-A0A2V6I1R8-F1
#
_entry.id   AF-A0A2V6I1R8-F1
#
_cell.length_a   1.000
_cell.length_b   1.000
_cell.length_c   1.000
_cell.angle_alpha   90.00
_cell.angle_beta   90.00
_cell.angle_gamma   90.00
#
_symmetry.space_group_name_H-M   'P 1'
#
loop_
_entity.id
_entity.type
_entity.pdbx_description
1 polymer ?
#
loop_
_entity_poly.entity_id
_entity_poly.type
_entity_poly.pdbx_seq_one_letter_code
_entity_poly.pdbx_strand_id
1 'polypeptide(L)' 'MNAQDTPVESKSDLPLEIAHLLLIDVVGYSKLLVNEQIELLQELNQIVRNTECFRAAQSTGKLIRVPTGDGMALL' A
#
# COMPACT_ATOMS: atom_id res chain seq x y z
N MET A 1 -7.99 -46.74 28.35
CA MET A 1 -9.03 -46.03 27.58
C MET A 1 -8.35 -44.84 26.93
N ASN A 2 -8.13 -44.91 25.62
CA ASN A 2 -7.32 -43.97 24.84
C ASN A 2 -8.15 -42.73 24.51
N ALA A 3 -7.74 -41.56 24.99
CA ALA A 3 -8.20 -40.29 24.45
C ALA A 3 -7.40 -40.03 23.17
N GLN A 4 -8.06 -40.15 22.02
CA GLN A 4 -7.50 -39.74 20.74
C GLN A 4 -7.53 -38.21 20.68
N ASP A 5 -6.37 -37.58 20.85
CA ASP A 5 -6.16 -36.19 20.46
C ASP A 5 -6.28 -36.11 18.94
N THR A 6 -7.48 -35.76 18.47
CA THR A 6 -7.73 -35.50 17.05
C THR A 6 -7.23 -34.07 16.78
N PRO A 7 -6.25 -33.86 15.90
CA PRO A 7 -5.87 -32.51 15.52
C PRO A 7 -7.08 -31.87 14.85
N VAL A 8 -7.54 -30.73 15.37
CA VAL A 8 -8.49 -29.89 14.66
C VAL A 8 -7.73 -29.30 13.47
N GLU A 9 -7.76 -29.98 12.33
CA GLU A 9 -7.35 -29.38 11.06
C GLU A 9 -8.30 -28.22 10.77
N SER A 10 -7.87 -27.01 11.14
CA SER A 10 -8.51 -25.79 10.71
C SER A 10 -8.29 -25.67 9.20
N LYS A 11 -9.25 -26.21 8.45
CA LYS A 11 -9.31 -26.14 7.00
C LYS A 11 -9.60 -24.69 6.58
N SER A 12 -8.57 -23.86 6.51
CA SER A 12 -8.62 -22.62 5.73
C SER A 12 -7.99 -22.88 4.37
N ASP A 13 -8.65 -23.70 3.55
CA ASP A 13 -8.37 -23.85 2.11
C ASP A 13 -8.85 -22.59 1.36
N LEU A 14 -8.44 -21.40 1.82
CA LEU A 14 -8.64 -20.17 1.06
C LEU A 14 -7.62 -20.17 -0.07
N PRO A 15 -8.05 -19.97 -1.34
CA PRO A 15 -7.12 -19.86 -2.44
C PRO A 15 -6.17 -18.68 -2.18
N LEU A 16 -4.87 -18.91 -2.37
CA LEU A 16 -3.88 -17.84 -2.29
C LEU A 16 -4.11 -16.85 -3.44
N GLU A 17 -4.22 -15.56 -3.11
CA GLU A 17 -4.36 -14.48 -4.07
C GLU A 17 -3.08 -13.63 -4.12
N ILE A 18 -2.74 -13.13 -5.32
CA ILE A 18 -1.59 -12.25 -5.52
C ILE A 18 -2.04 -10.80 -5.32
N ALA A 19 -1.54 -10.17 -4.27
CA ALA A 19 -1.67 -8.73 -4.09
C ALA A 19 -0.61 -8.00 -4.92
N HIS A 20 -1.00 -6.90 -5.56
CA HIS A 20 -0.08 -6.00 -6.25
C HIS A 20 0.13 -4.78 -5.38
N LEU A 21 1.38 -4.45 -5.09
CA LEU A 21 1.75 -3.31 -4.23
C LEU A 21 2.80 -2.48 -4.94
N LEU A 22 2.54 -1.17 -5.07
CA LEU A 22 3.53 -0.20 -5.48
C LEU A 22 3.88 0.70 -4.30
N LEU A 23 5.16 0.74 -3.95
CA LEU A 23 5.73 1.60 -2.91
C LEU A 23 6.54 2.70 -3.59
N ILE A 24 6.28 3.95 -3.21
CA ILE A 24 6.97 5.13 -3.72
C ILE A 24 7.44 5.93 -2.51
N ASP A 25 8.70 6.30 -2.49
CA ASP A 25 9.34 6.97 -1.35
C ASP A 25 10.32 8.07 -1.82
N VAL A 26 10.36 9.18 -1.08
CA VAL A 26 11.31 10.27 -1.24
C VAL A 26 12.58 9.97 -0.43
N VAL A 27 13.65 9.65 -1.15
CA VAL A 27 14.96 9.43 -0.51
C VAL A 27 15.58 10.73 0.00
N GLY A 28 16.34 10.64 1.10
CA GLY A 28 16.99 11.82 1.70
C GLY A 28 16.03 12.71 2.50
N TYR A 29 14.97 12.10 3.06
CA TYR A 29 14.13 12.71 4.09
C TYR A 29 14.99 13.38 5.16
N SER A 30 14.59 14.56 5.66
CA SER A 30 15.36 15.42 6.58
C SER A 30 16.44 16.31 5.96
N LYS A 31 16.70 16.27 4.64
CA LYS A 31 17.63 17.21 4.00
C LYS A 31 17.06 18.62 3.78
N LEU A 32 15.74 18.72 3.75
CA LEU A 32 15.02 19.97 3.53
C LEU A 32 14.37 20.46 4.84
N LEU A 33 13.97 21.72 4.89
CA LEU A 33 13.12 22.23 5.96
C LEU A 33 11.77 21.51 5.96
N VAL A 34 11.10 21.47 7.12
CA VAL A 34 9.81 20.77 7.26
C VAL A 34 8.77 21.24 6.23
N ASN A 35 8.69 22.55 5.98
CA ASN A 35 7.76 23.09 4.98
C ASN A 35 8.09 22.64 3.56
N GLU A 36 9.37 22.65 3.19
CA GLU A 36 9.84 22.19 1.87
C GLU A 36 9.58 20.68 1.69
N GLN A 37 9.71 19.88 2.75
CA GLN A 37 9.35 18.46 2.71
C GLN A 37 7.84 18.27 2.49
N ILE A 38 7.00 19.07 3.15
CA ILE A 38 5.55 19.02 2.96
C ILE A 38 5.20 19.36 1.50
N GLU A 39 5.80 20.40 0.94
CA GLU A 39 5.61 20.81 -0.46
C GLU A 39 6.06 19.72 -1.43
N LEU A 40 7.23 19.11 -1.20
CA LEU A 40 7.74 18.02 -2.02
C LEU A 40 6.82 16.78 -1.99
N LEU A 41 6.31 16.41 -0.81
CA LEU A 41 5.35 15.32 -0.67
C LEU A 41 4.02 15.65 -1.37
N GLN A 42 3.56 16.88 -1.30
CA GLN A 42 2.36 17.33 -2.03
C GLN A 42 2.55 17.25 -3.54
N GLU A 43 3.71 17.67 -4.04
CA GLU A 43 4.06 17.58 -5.45
C GLU A 43 4.10 16.12 -5.92
N LEU A 44 4.79 15.23 -5.19
CA LEU A 44 4.81 13.80 -5.48
C LEU A 44 3.39 13.22 -5.55
N ASN A 45 2.56 13.52 -4.55
CA ASN A 45 1.16 13.10 -4.51
C ASN A 45 0.39 13.58 -5.74
N GLN A 46 0.60 14.83 -6.17
CA GLN A 46 -0.07 15.41 -7.31
C GLN A 46 0.37 14.76 -8.63
N ILE A 47 1.67 14.51 -8.80
CA ILE A 47 2.23 13.82 -9.96
C ILE A 47 1.58 12.43 -10.08
N VAL A 48 1.60 11.64 -9.01
CA VAL A 48 1.03 10.29 -9.01
C VAL A 48 -0.47 10.32 -9.33
N ARG A 49 -1.22 11.23 -8.71
CA ARG A 49 -2.68 11.37 -8.92
C ARG A 49 -3.06 11.79 -10.34
N ASN A 50 -2.20 12.54 -11.00
CA ASN A 50 -2.43 13.02 -12.36
C ASN A 50 -2.16 11.95 -13.43
N THR A 51 -1.52 10.82 -13.08
CA THR A 51 -1.29 9.74 -14.04
C THR A 51 -2.59 9.07 -14.48
N GLU A 52 -2.66 8.66 -15.74
CA GLU A 52 -3.84 7.97 -16.30
C GLU A 52 -4.13 6.66 -15.56
N CYS A 53 -3.09 5.88 -15.27
CA CYS A 53 -3.21 4.61 -14.54
C CYS A 53 -3.85 4.80 -13.17
N PHE A 54 -3.39 5.80 -12.41
CA PHE A 54 -3.95 6.11 -11.10
C PHE A 54 -5.43 6.51 -11.21
N ARG A 55 -5.77 7.40 -12.15
CA ARG A 55 -7.15 7.85 -12.34
C ARG A 55 -8.08 6.71 -12.78
N ALA A 56 -7.61 5.80 -13.63
CA ALA A 56 -8.36 4.64 -14.08
C ALA A 56 -8.58 3.61 -12.95
N ALA A 57 -7.56 3.35 -12.14
CA ALA A 57 -7.68 2.46 -10.98
C ALA A 57 -8.60 3.06 -9.90
N GLN A 58 -8.50 4.39 -9.69
CA GLN A 58 -9.37 5.11 -8.78
C GLN A 58 -10.83 5.13 -9.24
N SER A 59 -11.10 5.37 -10.53
CA SER A 59 -12.48 5.41 -11.05
C SER A 59 -13.18 4.05 -11.00
N THR A 60 -12.40 2.97 -11.03
CA THR A 60 -12.91 1.59 -10.94
C THR A 60 -13.00 1.07 -9.51
N GLY A 61 -12.61 1.87 -8.50
CA GLY A 61 -12.61 1.47 -7.09
C GLY A 61 -11.58 0.40 -6.74
N LYS A 62 -10.60 0.16 -7.61
CA LYS A 62 -9.54 -0.86 -7.46
C LYS A 62 -8.23 -0.28 -6.93
N LEU A 63 -8.29 0.85 -6.23
CA LEU A 63 -7.10 1.52 -5.73
C LEU A 63 -7.28 1.92 -4.26
N ILE A 64 -6.46 1.34 -3.40
CA ILE A 64 -6.27 1.72 -2.01
C ILE A 64 -4.98 2.53 -1.91
N ARG A 65 -5.02 3.62 -1.15
CA ARG A 65 -3.90 4.52 -0.96
C ARG A 65 -3.58 4.62 0.52
N VAL A 66 -2.35 4.34 0.88
CA VAL A 66 -1.89 4.40 2.27
C VAL A 66 -0.68 5.33 2.35
N PRO A 67 -0.75 6.42 3.13
CA PRO A 67 0.41 7.28 3.36
C PRO A 67 1.44 6.54 4.23
N THR A 68 2.73 6.58 3.85
CA THR A 68 3.81 5.91 4.58
C THR A 68 4.73 6.87 5.35
N GLY A 69 4.47 8.18 5.26
CA GLY A 69 5.25 9.25 5.89
C GLY A 69 5.98 10.09 4.85
N ASP A 70 7.02 9.51 4.27
CA ASP A 70 7.88 10.03 3.20
C ASP A 70 7.41 9.67 1.78
N GLY A 71 6.27 8.99 1.68
CA GLY A 71 5.73 8.56 0.40
C GLY A 71 4.35 7.94 0.48
N MET A 72 4.12 6.92 -0.35
CA MET A 72 2.83 6.23 -0.44
C MET A 72 2.94 4.77 -0.87
N ALA A 73 1.99 3.98 -0.39
CA ALA A 73 1.67 2.67 -0.89
C ALA A 73 0.36 2.70 -1.70
N LEU A 74 0.37 2.05 -2.87
CA LEU A 74 -0.78 1.85 -3.75
C LEU A 74 -1.06 0.36 -3.86
N LEU A 75 -2.29 -0.05 -3.55
CA LEU A 75 -2.78 -1.43 -3.58
C LEU A 75 -4.04 -1.55 -4.43
#